data_AF-A0A291E681-F1
#
_entry.id   AF-A0A291E681-F1
#
_cell.length_a   1.000
_cell.length_b   1.000
_cell.length_c   1.000
_cell.angle_alpha   90.00
_cell.angle_beta   90.00
_cell.angle_gamma   90.00
#
_symmetry.space_group_name_H-M   'P 1'
#
loop_
_entity.id
_entity.type
_entity.pdbx_description
1 polymer ?
#
loop_
_entity_poly.entity_id
_entity_poly.type
_entity_poly.pdbx_seq_one_letter_code
_entity_poly.pdbx_strand_id
1 'polypeptide(L)'
;MVLLNKVFRRNSSNSSVGENVLGVGAGGIVYDIGNGYVRKELRGIGAMFGVEDEVRIFRMVHGNDSAEMINRTTMTMRKIPGESLQFYDKSTLSLQDRNQLITTVQNIHNMNIYHGDLKSTNILFDESLRQFNLIDFGLSRHPAENYLLAQEMERLHVMIGNWPPTL
;
A
#
# COMPACT_ATOMS: atom_id res chain seq x y z
N MET A 1 -8.80 -29.28 5.30
CA MET A 1 -9.47 -28.92 4.03
C MET A 1 -10.79 -28.25 4.38
N VAL A 2 -10.80 -26.92 4.55
CA VAL A 2 -12.02 -26.13 4.77
C VAL A 2 -11.91 -24.91 3.87
N LEU A 3 -12.71 -24.91 2.80
CA LEU A 3 -12.98 -23.77 1.94
C LEU A 3 -13.91 -22.81 2.66
N LEU A 4 -13.57 -21.51 2.70
CA LEU A 4 -14.56 -20.45 2.86
C LEU A 4 -14.25 -19.32 1.86
N ASN A 5 -14.76 -19.52 0.64
CA ASN A 5 -15.03 -18.48 -0.34
C ASN A 5 -16.20 -17.60 0.15
N LYS A 6 -15.97 -16.31 0.39
CA LYS A 6 -16.97 -15.23 0.52
C LYS A 6 -16.21 -13.91 0.32
N VAL A 7 -16.47 -12.97 -0.59
CA VAL A 7 -17.48 -12.74 -1.62
C VAL A 7 -16.81 -11.75 -2.61
N PHE A 8 -16.44 -12.17 -3.82
CA PHE A 8 -16.18 -11.22 -4.93
C PHE A 8 -17.45 -11.13 -5.77
N ARG A 9 -18.19 -10.04 -5.61
CA ARG A 9 -19.37 -9.74 -6.45
C ARG A 9 -18.90 -9.45 -7.88
N ARG A 10 -19.23 -10.38 -8.78
CA ARG A 10 -19.22 -10.17 -10.24
C ARG A 10 -20.14 -9.01 -10.60
N ASN A 11 -19.63 -8.06 -11.36
CA ASN A 11 -20.40 -7.39 -12.41
C ASN A 11 -19.55 -7.44 -13.68
N SER A 12 -20.01 -8.29 -14.61
CA SER A 12 -19.43 -8.49 -15.93
C SER A 12 -20.21 -7.65 -16.94
N SER A 13 -19.52 -6.72 -17.59
CA SER A 13 -19.90 -6.26 -18.94
C SER A 13 -18.67 -5.71 -19.68
N ASN A 14 -18.18 -6.54 -20.62
CA ASN A 14 -17.34 -6.22 -21.79
C ASN A 14 -16.13 -5.28 -21.63
N SER A 15 -14.94 -5.89 -21.50
CA SER A 15 -13.71 -5.39 -22.12
C SER A 15 -12.65 -6.50 -22.17
N SER A 16 -11.77 -6.41 -23.16
CA SER A 16 -10.64 -7.28 -23.52
C SER A 16 -10.02 -8.15 -22.42
N VAL A 17 -9.75 -9.40 -22.77
CA VAL A 17 -8.98 -10.42 -22.04
C VAL A 17 -7.84 -9.82 -21.19
N GLY A 18 -7.92 -9.99 -19.86
CA GLY A 18 -6.73 -10.17 -19.02
C GLY A 18 -6.59 -9.35 -17.74
N GLU A 19 -7.28 -8.22 -17.60
CA GLU A 19 -6.97 -7.28 -16.51
C GLU A 19 -8.19 -6.97 -15.64
N ASN A 20 -8.11 -7.31 -14.35
CA ASN A 20 -9.16 -7.01 -13.38
C ASN A 20 -8.80 -5.74 -12.62
N VAL A 21 -9.70 -4.75 -12.60
CA VAL A 21 -9.49 -3.52 -11.81
C VAL A 21 -9.49 -3.87 -10.31
N LEU A 22 -8.40 -3.54 -9.63
CA LEU A 22 -8.26 -3.71 -8.18
C LEU A 22 -8.62 -2.45 -7.40
N GLY A 23 -8.38 -1.28 -7.98
CA GLY A 23 -8.64 -0.01 -7.32
C GLY A 23 -8.70 1.16 -8.29
N VAL A 24 -9.53 2.13 -7.95
CA VAL A 24 -9.66 3.41 -8.66
C VAL A 24 -9.54 4.51 -7.62
N GLY A 25 -8.58 5.42 -7.79
CA GLY A 25 -8.35 6.53 -6.89
C GLY A 25 -8.06 7.83 -7.64
N ALA A 26 -7.92 8.93 -6.90
CA ALA A 26 -7.62 10.24 -7.48
C ALA A 26 -6.30 10.27 -8.28
N GLY A 27 -5.36 9.39 -7.94
CA GLY A 27 -4.06 9.28 -8.61
C GLY A 27 -4.05 8.40 -9.85
N GLY A 28 -5.08 7.56 -10.09
CA GLY A 28 -5.05 6.59 -11.19
C GLY A 28 -5.88 5.33 -10.97
N ILE A 29 -5.65 4.35 -11.83
CA ILE A 29 -6.30 3.03 -11.80
C ILE A 29 -5.24 1.95 -11.60
N VAL A 30 -5.53 0.98 -10.75
CA VAL A 30 -4.69 -0.19 -10.50
C VAL A 30 -5.39 -1.44 -11.03
N TYR A 31 -4.67 -2.23 -11.80
CA TYR A 31 -5.14 -3.47 -12.41
C TYR A 31 -4.31 -4.66 -11.90
N ASP A 32 -4.97 -5.78 -11.61
CA ASP A 32 -4.33 -7.07 -11.51
C ASP A 32 -3.99 -7.54 -12.93
N ILE A 33 -2.72 -7.79 -13.19
CA ILE A 33 -2.22 -8.27 -14.49
C ILE A 33 -1.77 -9.73 -14.43
N GLY A 34 -2.04 -10.42 -13.32
CA GLY A 34 -1.65 -11.81 -13.10
C GLY A 34 -0.18 -11.99 -12.68
N ASN A 35 0.22 -13.25 -12.48
CA ASN A 35 1.59 -13.66 -12.13
C ASN A 35 2.19 -12.97 -10.89
N GLY A 36 1.36 -12.47 -9.99
CA GLY A 36 1.81 -11.76 -8.79
C GLY A 36 2.21 -10.31 -9.04
N TYR A 37 1.72 -9.67 -10.11
CA TYR A 37 1.97 -8.28 -10.43
C TYR A 37 0.69 -7.48 -10.62
N VAL A 38 0.80 -6.17 -10.42
CA VAL A 38 -0.24 -5.17 -10.69
C VAL A 38 0.32 -4.06 -11.57
N ARG A 39 -0.54 -3.44 -12.38
CA ARG A 39 -0.21 -2.25 -13.18
C ARG A 39 -0.95 -1.04 -12.63
N LYS A 40 -0.24 0.07 -12.44
CA LYS A 40 -0.82 1.37 -12.06
C LYS A 40 -0.70 2.33 -13.24
N GLU A 41 -1.82 2.89 -13.65
CA GLU A 41 -1.91 3.94 -14.65
C GLU A 41 -2.30 5.24 -13.96
N LEU A 42 -1.37 6.20 -13.91
CA LEU A 42 -1.63 7.51 -13.36
C LEU A 42 -2.60 8.30 -14.24
N ARG A 43 -3.53 9.02 -13.59
CA ARG A 43 -4.50 9.90 -14.27
C ARG A 43 -4.59 11.23 -13.55
N GLY A 44 -5.12 12.25 -14.23
CA GLY A 44 -5.33 13.57 -13.65
C GLY A 44 -4.03 14.19 -13.12
N ILE A 45 -4.07 14.68 -11.88
CA ILE A 45 -2.93 15.35 -11.23
C ILE A 45 -1.72 14.40 -11.10
N GLY A 46 -1.93 13.11 -10.84
CA GLY A 46 -0.84 12.14 -10.72
C GLY A 46 0.01 12.04 -11.99
N ALA A 47 -0.62 12.13 -13.17
CA ALA A 47 0.07 12.08 -14.45
C ALA A 47 1.05 13.25 -14.68
N MET A 48 0.90 14.36 -13.94
CA MET A 48 1.82 15.51 -14.04
C MET A 48 3.18 15.23 -13.39
N PHE A 49 3.20 14.45 -12.31
CA PHE A 49 4.42 14.16 -11.55
C PHE A 49 5.17 12.95 -12.12
N GLY A 50 4.45 12.02 -12.74
CA GLY A 50 5.01 10.79 -13.28
C GLY A 50 5.21 9.71 -12.22
N VAL A 51 5.66 8.53 -12.63
CA VAL A 51 5.83 7.33 -11.77
C VAL A 51 7.28 7.13 -11.31
N GLU A 52 8.22 7.95 -11.76
CA GLU A 52 9.67 7.72 -11.58
C GLU A 52 10.05 7.57 -10.11
N ASP A 53 9.59 8.50 -9.25
CA ASP A 53 9.87 8.44 -7.81
C ASP A 53 9.10 7.31 -7.13
N GLU A 54 7.86 7.04 -7.52
CA GLU A 54 7.08 5.93 -6.97
C GLU A 54 7.76 4.59 -7.26
N VAL A 55 8.20 4.35 -8.50
CA VAL A 55 8.94 3.13 -8.89
C VAL A 55 10.23 3.00 -8.07
N ARG A 56 11.00 4.10 -7.96
CA ARG A 56 12.27 4.11 -7.23
C ARG A 56 12.06 3.78 -5.75
N ILE A 57 11.12 4.44 -5.09
CA ILE A 57 10.82 4.23 -3.66
C ILE A 57 10.24 2.83 -3.45
N PHE A 58 9.34 2.37 -4.32
CA PHE A 58 8.77 1.03 -4.22
C PHE A 58 9.87 -0.04 -4.27
N ARG A 59 10.87 0.12 -5.16
CA ARG A 59 12.04 -0.77 -5.22
C ARG A 59 12.88 -0.75 -3.95
N MET A 60 13.07 0.41 -3.34
CA MET A 60 13.79 0.51 -2.07
C MET A 60 13.09 -0.24 -0.94
N VAL A 61 11.76 -0.18 -0.89
CA VAL A 61 10.96 -0.79 0.18
C VAL A 61 10.74 -2.29 -0.04
N HIS A 62 10.44 -2.69 -1.28
CA HIS A 62 9.98 -4.05 -1.61
C HIS A 62 11.00 -4.88 -2.40
N GLY A 63 12.22 -4.35 -2.60
CA GLY A 63 13.32 -4.99 -3.31
C GLY A 63 13.49 -4.50 -4.74
N ASN A 64 14.72 -4.58 -5.27
CA ASN A 64 15.10 -3.94 -6.54
C ASN A 64 14.26 -4.38 -7.76
N ASP A 65 13.77 -5.62 -7.77
CA ASP A 65 12.96 -6.18 -8.88
C ASP A 65 11.45 -6.12 -8.59
N SER A 66 11.03 -5.26 -7.67
CA SER A 66 9.63 -5.20 -7.24
C SER A 66 8.77 -4.23 -8.06
N ALA A 67 9.36 -3.35 -8.85
CA ALA A 67 8.63 -2.44 -9.73
C ALA A 67 9.39 -2.15 -11.01
N GLU A 68 8.69 -1.70 -12.05
CA GLU A 68 9.25 -1.27 -13.33
C GLU A 68 8.40 -0.15 -13.91
N MET A 69 9.07 0.86 -14.46
CA MET A 69 8.39 1.92 -15.22
C MET A 69 8.22 1.47 -16.66
N ILE A 70 6.96 1.42 -17.13
CA ILE A 70 6.66 1.19 -18.56
C ILE A 70 6.80 2.50 -19.32
N ASN A 71 6.24 3.57 -18.79
CA ASN A 71 6.35 4.93 -19.30
C ASN A 71 6.14 5.92 -18.15
N ARG A 72 6.28 7.22 -18.42
CA ARG A 72 6.14 8.29 -17.41
C ARG A 72 4.87 8.20 -16.55
N THR A 73 3.77 7.65 -17.06
CA THR A 73 2.48 7.58 -16.36
C THR A 73 2.06 6.17 -15.98
N THR A 74 2.86 5.16 -16.30
CA THR A 74 2.49 3.75 -16.12
C THR A 74 3.65 2.97 -15.52
N MET A 75 3.36 2.24 -14.44
CA MET A 75 4.30 1.32 -13.82
C MET A 75 3.65 -0.04 -13.55
N THR A 76 4.48 -1.07 -13.53
CA THR A 76 4.14 -2.38 -12.98
C THR A 76 4.86 -2.59 -11.67
N MET A 77 4.24 -3.31 -10.74
CA MET A 77 4.83 -3.62 -9.45
C MET A 77 4.35 -4.98 -8.94
N ARG A 78 5.13 -5.60 -8.07
CA ARG A 78 4.74 -6.82 -7.38
C ARG A 78 3.45 -6.55 -6.61
N LYS A 79 2.54 -7.51 -6.68
CA LYS A 79 1.35 -7.54 -5.85
C LYS A 79 1.78 -7.86 -4.43
N ILE A 80 1.68 -6.87 -3.56
CA ILE A 80 2.05 -7.00 -2.16
C ILE A 80 0.99 -7.84 -1.43
N PRO A 81 1.39 -8.83 -0.61
CA PRO A 81 0.45 -9.68 0.11
C PRO A 81 -0.26 -8.93 1.24
N GLY A 82 -1.44 -9.45 1.59
CA GLY A 82 -2.30 -8.92 2.63
C GLY A 82 -3.56 -8.24 2.10
N GLU A 83 -4.47 -7.95 3.03
CA GLU A 83 -5.70 -7.20 2.76
C GLU A 83 -5.59 -5.80 3.36
N SER A 84 -6.24 -4.82 2.74
CA SER A 84 -6.23 -3.45 3.24
C SER A 84 -6.79 -3.38 4.66
N LEU A 85 -6.05 -2.70 5.53
CA LEU A 85 -6.39 -2.51 6.93
C LEU A 85 -7.75 -1.83 7.13
N GLN A 86 -8.28 -1.13 6.12
CA GLN A 86 -9.61 -0.53 6.18
C GLN A 86 -10.73 -1.57 6.37
N PHE A 87 -10.50 -2.83 6.00
CA PHE A 87 -11.48 -3.91 6.10
C PHE A 87 -11.38 -4.71 7.40
N TYR A 88 -10.36 -4.45 8.22
CA TYR A 88 -10.17 -5.14 9.48
C TYR A 88 -10.93 -4.46 10.61
N ASP A 89 -11.57 -5.28 11.45
CA ASP A 89 -12.01 -4.83 12.76
C ASP A 89 -10.77 -4.61 13.64
N LYS A 90 -10.55 -3.34 13.99
CA LYS A 90 -9.45 -2.89 14.83
C LYS A 90 -9.40 -3.60 16.19
N SER A 91 -10.53 -4.12 16.68
CA SER A 91 -10.59 -4.86 17.94
C SER A 91 -9.91 -6.23 17.89
N THR A 92 -9.71 -6.81 16.70
CA THR A 92 -9.05 -8.10 16.52
C THR A 92 -7.52 -7.98 16.48
N LEU A 93 -7.00 -6.75 16.50
CA LEU A 93 -5.57 -6.46 16.43
C LEU A 93 -4.99 -6.33 17.84
N SER A 94 -3.90 -7.05 18.06
CA SER A 94 -3.17 -7.14 19.32
C SER A 94 -2.19 -5.99 19.50
N LEU A 95 -1.65 -5.87 20.72
CA LEU A 95 -0.53 -4.97 21.00
C LEU A 95 0.72 -5.32 20.16
N GLN A 96 0.92 -6.60 19.86
CA GLN A 96 2.03 -7.04 19.00
C GLN A 96 1.86 -6.52 17.57
N ASP A 97 0.64 -6.53 17.01
CA ASP A 97 0.37 -5.99 15.68
C ASP A 97 0.57 -4.48 15.62
N ARG A 98 0.11 -3.78 16.67
CA ARG A 98 0.37 -2.35 16.83
C ARG A 98 1.87 -2.05 16.78
N ASN A 99 2.67 -2.79 17.56
CA ASN A 99 4.11 -2.62 17.59
C ASN A 99 4.76 -2.98 16.24
N GLN A 100 4.28 -4.04 15.59
CA GLN A 100 4.74 -4.41 14.25
C GLN A 100 4.49 -3.25 13.27
N LEU A 101 3.29 -2.66 13.24
CA LEU A 101 2.97 -1.58 12.32
C LEU A 101 3.85 -0.34 12.58
N ILE A 102 4.11 -0.01 13.85
CA ILE A 102 5.07 1.05 14.21
C ILE A 102 6.45 0.72 13.63
N THR A 103 6.95 -0.51 13.83
CA THR A 103 8.24 -0.95 13.27
C THR A 103 8.26 -0.90 11.74
N THR A 104 7.17 -1.28 11.07
CA THR A 104 7.05 -1.22 9.61
C THR A 104 7.22 0.21 9.09
N VAL A 105 6.59 1.20 9.74
CA VAL A 105 6.76 2.62 9.37
C VAL A 105 8.15 3.13 9.75
N GLN A 106 8.69 2.75 10.91
CA GLN A 106 10.05 3.09 11.31
C GLN A 106 11.10 2.57 10.32
N ASN A 107 10.89 1.38 9.73
CA ASN A 107 11.82 0.82 8.76
C ASN A 107 11.96 1.71 7.51
N ILE A 108 10.85 2.25 6.98
CA ILE A 108 10.93 3.18 5.84
C ILE A 108 11.52 4.54 6.26
N HIS A 109 11.24 5.00 7.48
CA HIS A 109 11.84 6.23 8.02
C HIS A 109 13.35 6.11 8.21
N ASN A 110 13.85 4.94 8.62
CA ASN A 110 15.29 4.66 8.71
C ASN A 110 15.99 4.67 7.35
N MET A 111 15.25 4.43 6.26
CA MET A 111 15.71 4.62 4.88
C MET A 111 15.56 6.07 4.39
N ASN A 112 15.19 7.00 5.27
CA ASN A 112 14.88 8.40 4.97
C ASN A 112 13.74 8.59 3.95
N ILE A 113 12.73 7.71 4.02
CA ILE A 113 11.53 7.76 3.18
C ILE A 113 10.36 8.26 4.03
N TYR A 114 9.75 9.36 3.62
CA TYR A 114 8.45 9.82 4.11
C TYR A 114 7.37 9.28 3.17
N HIS A 115 6.36 8.57 3.68
CA HIS A 115 5.33 7.98 2.83
C HIS A 115 4.33 9.04 2.31
N GLY A 116 3.86 9.93 3.18
CA GLY A 116 3.02 11.08 2.86
C GLY A 116 1.53 10.83 2.67
N ASP A 117 1.08 9.57 2.74
CA ASP A 117 -0.33 9.19 2.63
C ASP A 117 -0.63 7.92 3.44
N LEU A 118 -0.10 7.86 4.67
CA LEU A 118 -0.40 6.76 5.59
C LEU A 118 -1.86 6.83 6.05
N LYS A 119 -2.64 5.88 5.54
CA LYS A 119 -4.03 5.63 5.92
C LYS A 119 -4.32 4.14 5.81
N SER A 120 -5.41 3.69 6.41
CA SER A 120 -5.78 2.26 6.43
C SER A 120 -5.96 1.64 5.04
N THR A 121 -6.24 2.44 4.00
CA THR A 121 -6.32 1.93 2.62
C THR A 121 -4.97 1.55 2.02
N ASN A 122 -3.89 2.18 2.49
CA ASN A 122 -2.52 2.04 1.97
C ASN A 122 -1.63 1.17 2.87
N ILE A 123 -2.24 0.55 3.88
CA ILE A 123 -1.60 -0.40 4.78
C ILE A 123 -2.27 -1.75 4.53
N LEU A 124 -1.49 -2.73 4.10
CA LEU A 124 -1.95 -4.11 3.97
C LEU A 124 -1.53 -4.90 5.22
N PHE A 125 -2.40 -5.78 5.69
CA PHE A 125 -2.09 -6.74 6.74
C PHE A 125 -2.14 -8.16 6.17
N ASP A 126 -1.00 -8.83 6.18
CA ASP A 126 -0.90 -10.26 5.92
C ASP A 126 -1.12 -11.00 7.24
N GLU A 127 -2.35 -11.45 7.47
CA GLU A 127 -2.73 -12.16 8.69
C GLU A 127 -1.97 -13.49 8.87
N SER A 128 -1.58 -14.15 7.77
CA SER A 128 -0.89 -15.44 7.80
C SER A 128 0.53 -15.32 8.36
N LEU A 129 1.21 -14.22 8.04
CA LEU A 129 2.55 -13.89 8.51
C LEU A 129 2.54 -12.90 9.69
N ARG A 130 1.37 -12.34 10.01
CA ARG A 130 1.19 -11.19 10.91
C ARG A 130 2.11 -10.02 10.59
N GLN A 131 2.19 -9.69 9.31
CA GLN A 131 3.06 -8.62 8.80
C GLN A 131 2.25 -7.51 8.16
N PHE A 132 2.65 -6.27 8.39
CA PHE A 132 2.10 -5.12 7.69
C PHE A 132 3.01 -4.73 6.52
N ASN A 133 2.40 -4.33 5.41
CA ASN A 133 3.09 -3.82 4.24
C ASN A 133 2.49 -2.47 3.83
N LEU A 134 3.34 -1.56 3.37
CA LEU A 134 2.93 -0.24 2.89
C LEU A 134 2.88 -0.23 1.36
N ILE A 135 1.85 0.41 0.80
CA ILE A 135 1.63 0.54 -0.65
C ILE A 135 1.31 1.99 -1.00
N ASP A 136 1.34 2.31 -2.30
CA ASP A 136 1.01 3.62 -2.86
C ASP A 136 1.96 4.74 -2.40
N PHE A 137 3.17 4.74 -2.96
CA PHE A 137 4.22 5.72 -2.68
C PHE A 137 4.15 6.96 -3.58
N GLY A 138 2.99 7.23 -4.20
CA GLY A 138 2.83 8.32 -5.17
C GLY A 138 3.00 9.73 -4.58
N LEU A 139 2.91 9.89 -3.26
CA LEU A 139 3.15 11.14 -2.53
C LEU A 139 4.42 11.12 -1.67
N SER A 140 5.20 10.04 -1.77
CA SER A 140 6.36 9.83 -0.93
C SER A 140 7.54 10.71 -1.31
N ARG A 141 8.44 10.93 -0.36
CA ARG A 141 9.66 11.73 -0.56
C ARG A 141 10.88 10.96 -0.06
N HIS A 142 11.96 11.03 -0.83
CA HIS A 142 13.26 10.49 -0.47
C HIS A 142 14.38 11.26 -1.17
N PRO A 143 15.37 11.82 -0.44
CA PRO A 143 15.46 11.85 1.02
C PRO A 143 14.37 12.76 1.62
N ALA A 144 13.82 12.37 2.77
CA ALA A 144 12.88 13.17 3.52
C ALA A 144 13.58 14.11 4.52
N GLU A 145 12.86 15.16 4.92
CA GLU A 145 13.27 16.00 6.04
C GLU A 145 12.79 15.39 7.36
N ASN A 146 13.61 15.47 8.42
CA ASN A 146 13.32 14.84 9.71
C ASN A 146 11.97 15.25 10.32
N TYR A 147 11.53 16.50 10.08
CA TYR A 147 10.23 16.95 10.60
C TYR A 147 9.04 16.24 9.93
N LEU A 148 9.17 15.84 8.66
CA LEU A 148 8.12 15.09 7.95
C LEU A 148 7.99 13.67 8.53
N LEU A 149 9.13 13.02 8.79
CA LEU A 149 9.17 11.71 9.42
C LEU A 149 8.52 11.74 10.82
N ALA A 150 8.85 12.76 11.62
CA ALA A 150 8.26 12.97 12.95
C ALA A 150 6.74 13.19 12.88
N GLN A 151 6.26 14.06 11.98
CA GLN A 151 4.83 14.30 11.79
C GLN A 151 4.07 13.06 11.32
N GLU A 152 4.66 12.28 10.42
CA GLU A 152 4.07 11.03 9.95
C GLU A 152 3.92 10.01 11.09
N MET A 153 4.95 9.90 11.93
CA MET A 153 4.92 9.02 13.09
C MET A 153 3.88 9.48 14.13
N GLU A 154 3.72 10.79 14.36
CA GLU A 154 2.68 11.33 15.24
C GLU A 154 1.28 10.97 14.71
N ARG A 155 1.03 11.16 13.41
CA ARG A 155 -0.25 10.78 12.78
C ARG A 155 -0.52 9.28 12.87
N LEU A 156 0.51 8.45 12.71
CA LEU A 156 0.39 7.01 12.90
C LEU A 156 -0.07 6.68 14.33
N HIS A 157 0.57 7.29 15.35
CA HIS A 157 0.19 7.08 16.75
C HIS A 157 -1.25 7.48 17.04
N VAL A 158 -1.74 8.57 16.43
CA VAL A 158 -3.16 8.95 16.53
C VAL A 158 -4.06 7.90 15.88
N MET A 159 -3.70 7.41 14.69
CA MET A 159 -4.49 6.42 13.95
C MET A 159 -4.66 5.09 14.71
N ILE A 160 -3.63 4.69 15.47
CA ILE A 160 -3.57 3.42 16.22
C ILE A 160 -3.65 3.62 17.75
N GLY A 161 -4.05 4.81 18.20
CA GLY A 161 -4.02 5.17 19.62
C GLY A 161 -4.88 4.25 20.51
N ASN A 162 -5.98 3.74 19.95
CA ASN A 162 -6.91 2.85 20.63
C ASN A 162 -6.66 1.36 20.31
N TRP A 163 -5.43 0.97 19.95
CA TRP A 163 -5.06 -0.42 19.68
C TRP A 163 -4.21 -1.05 20.80
N PRO A 164 -4.52 -2.28 21.24
CA PRO A 164 -5.86 -2.87 21.17
C PRO A 164 -6.86 -1.99 21.96
N PRO A 165 -8.17 -2.03 21.66
CA PRO A 165 -9.13 -1.34 22.49
C PRO A 165 -9.02 -1.86 23.93
N THR A 166 -8.88 -0.95 24.89
CA THR A 166 -8.98 -1.30 26.31
C THR A 166 -10.39 -1.84 26.57
N LEU A 167 -10.47 -3.04 27.15
CA LEU A 167 -11.71 -3.69 27.59
C LEU A 167 -12.49 -2.81 28.58
#